data_AF-A0A5J4KKP9-F1
#
_entry.id   AF-A0A5J4KKP9-F1
#
_cell.length_a   1.000
_cell.length_b   1.000
_cell.length_c   1.000
_cell.angle_alpha   90.00
_cell.angle_beta   90.00
_cell.angle_gamma   90.00
#
_symmetry.space_group_name_H-M   'P 1'
#
loop_
_entity.id
_entity.type
_entity.pdbx_description
1 polymer ?
#
loop_
_entity_poly.entity_id
_entity_poly.type
_entity_poly.pdbx_seq_one_letter_code
_entity_poly.pdbx_strand_id
1 'polypeptide(L)'
;MLKIIGIAPISTGELVVDPYVPLSFRSYDTVPYLWRIGDFHRSLLEISIEQSTGILYDVTLTLPGSSMLANLPTGYELVPEKIGLPIIEISAITWEGEYIGIWDEKHEFSLLLKNDAVYIVFDSSLNPSSCISVDRVTFFEAESVLCGIGFFSLAPEEIALLKKYFIKV
;
A
#
# COMPACT_ATOMS: atom_id res chain seq x y z
N MET A 1 11.96 2.05 1.86
CA MET A 1 10.99 0.98 2.23
C MET A 1 10.67 1.03 3.73
N LEU A 2 9.41 0.74 4.09
CA LEU A 2 8.92 0.83 5.48
C LEU A 2 9.14 -0.45 6.27
N LYS A 3 9.64 -0.34 7.50
CA LYS A 3 9.83 -1.48 8.42
C LYS A 3 8.62 -1.64 9.33
N ILE A 4 8.06 -2.84 9.37
CA ILE A 4 6.97 -3.26 10.24
C ILE A 4 7.55 -3.75 11.56
N ILE A 5 7.06 -3.22 12.68
CA ILE A 5 7.51 -3.55 14.04
C ILE A 5 6.41 -4.13 14.93
N GLY A 6 5.17 -4.14 14.44
CA GLY A 6 4.03 -4.64 15.20
C GLY A 6 2.73 -4.56 14.43
N ILE A 7 1.64 -4.89 15.12
CA ILE A 7 0.29 -4.92 14.56
C ILE A 7 -0.62 -4.23 15.58
N ALA A 8 -1.34 -3.22 15.12
CA ALA A 8 -2.36 -2.55 15.91
C ALA A 8 -3.69 -3.34 15.87
N PRO A 9 -4.50 -3.29 16.95
CA PRO A 9 -5.79 -3.96 17.00
C PRO A 9 -6.74 -3.45 15.92
N ILE A 10 -7.75 -4.27 15.63
CA ILE A 10 -8.68 -4.10 14.52
C ILE A 10 -9.39 -2.74 14.58
N SER A 11 -9.19 -1.95 13.54
CA SER A 11 -10.08 -0.88 13.11
C SER A 11 -10.62 -1.25 11.73
N THR A 12 -11.89 -0.95 11.47
CA THR A 12 -12.45 -1.11 10.12
C THR A 12 -11.81 -0.08 9.18
N GLY A 13 -11.77 -0.37 7.90
CA GLY A 13 -11.39 0.60 6.88
C GLY A 13 -12.30 0.58 5.67
N GLU A 14 -12.40 1.74 5.05
CA GLU A 14 -13.15 1.96 3.84
C GLU A 14 -12.20 1.91 2.65
N LEU A 15 -12.54 1.07 1.66
CA LEU A 15 -11.89 1.06 0.37
C LEU A 15 -12.80 1.77 -0.63
N VAL A 16 -12.29 2.86 -1.20
CA VAL A 16 -12.93 3.66 -2.24
C VAL A 16 -12.18 3.48 -3.56
N VAL A 17 -12.95 3.23 -4.62
CA VAL A 17 -12.45 3.14 -5.99
C VAL A 17 -13.19 4.19 -6.81
N ASP A 18 -12.49 5.25 -7.22
CA ASP A 18 -13.15 6.37 -7.88
C ASP A 18 -12.40 6.91 -9.13
N PRO A 19 -13.08 7.70 -9.98
CA PRO A 19 -12.51 8.20 -11.24
C PRO A 19 -11.34 9.19 -11.12
N TYR A 20 -11.12 9.78 -9.95
CA TYR A 20 -10.13 10.81 -9.65
C TYR A 20 -9.00 10.27 -8.78
N VAL A 21 -9.32 9.34 -7.87
CA VAL A 21 -8.38 8.60 -7.02
C VAL A 21 -8.63 7.10 -7.25
N PRO A 22 -7.81 6.46 -8.10
CA PRO A 22 -8.06 5.09 -8.54
C PRO A 22 -8.30 4.10 -7.40
N LEU A 23 -7.52 4.17 -6.33
CA LEU A 23 -7.69 3.36 -5.13
C LEU A 23 -7.34 4.20 -3.91
N SER A 24 -8.23 4.25 -2.93
CA SER A 24 -7.94 4.82 -1.62
C SER A 24 -8.51 3.92 -0.53
N PHE A 25 -7.66 3.52 0.39
CA PHE A 25 -8.03 2.86 1.62
C PHE A 25 -7.81 3.81 2.79
N ARG A 26 -8.77 3.88 3.71
CA ARG A 26 -8.64 4.64 4.95
C ARG A 26 -9.34 3.97 6.11
N SER A 27 -8.67 3.86 7.25
CA SER A 27 -9.26 3.33 8.48
C SER A 27 -9.82 4.41 9.42
N TYR A 28 -9.09 5.50 9.63
CA TYR A 28 -9.52 6.63 10.47
C TYR A 28 -8.78 7.91 10.06
N ASP A 29 -9.19 9.07 10.60
CA ASP A 29 -8.53 10.35 10.37
C ASP A 29 -7.66 10.74 11.58
N THR A 30 -6.41 11.11 11.31
CA THR A 30 -5.45 11.64 12.28
C THR A 30 -4.40 12.49 11.55
N VAL A 31 -3.40 13.00 12.28
CA VAL A 31 -2.29 13.73 11.68
C VAL A 31 -1.25 12.73 11.14
N PRO A 32 -0.98 12.70 9.82
CA PRO A 32 -0.09 11.70 9.23
C PRO A 32 1.37 12.15 9.22
N TYR A 33 2.28 11.18 9.29
CA TYR A 33 3.47 11.14 8.44
C TYR A 33 3.06 10.60 7.06
N LEU A 34 3.46 11.28 6.00
CA LEU A 34 3.21 10.83 4.63
C LEU A 34 4.47 10.20 4.04
N TRP A 35 4.43 8.91 3.74
CA TRP A 35 5.43 8.27 2.87
C TRP A 35 4.89 8.24 1.45
N ARG A 36 5.62 8.85 0.52
CA ARG A 36 5.23 8.91 -0.89
C ARG A 36 6.27 8.19 -1.73
N ILE A 37 5.81 7.26 -2.55
CA ILE A 37 6.65 6.42 -3.39
C ILE A 37 6.21 6.53 -4.85
N GLY A 38 7.18 6.56 -5.77
CA GLY A 38 6.96 6.63 -7.21
C GLY A 38 7.98 7.52 -7.92
N ASP A 39 7.72 7.82 -9.20
CA ASP A 39 8.49 8.79 -9.99
C ASP A 39 7.93 10.22 -9.91
N PHE A 40 6.77 10.38 -9.24
CA PHE A 40 6.03 11.63 -9.05
C PHE A 40 5.56 12.31 -10.35
N HIS A 41 5.67 11.63 -11.48
CA HIS A 41 5.27 12.12 -12.81
C HIS A 41 4.23 11.20 -13.47
N ARG A 42 4.38 9.89 -13.31
CA ARG A 42 3.54 8.84 -13.87
C ARG A 42 3.07 7.87 -12.79
N SER A 43 3.82 7.70 -11.71
CA SER A 43 3.48 6.88 -10.55
C SER A 43 3.56 7.68 -9.25
N LEU A 44 2.56 7.47 -8.39
CA LEU A 44 2.46 8.06 -7.06
C LEU A 44 1.53 7.21 -6.21
N LEU A 45 2.09 6.62 -5.18
CA LEU A 45 1.38 6.01 -4.07
C LEU A 45 1.72 6.80 -2.81
N GLU A 46 0.71 7.12 -2.04
CA GLU A 46 0.81 7.82 -0.77
C GLU A 46 0.36 6.89 0.35
N ILE A 47 1.16 6.81 1.40
CA ILE A 47 0.87 6.01 2.59
C ILE A 47 0.90 6.94 3.80
N SER A 48 -0.21 6.96 4.54
CA SER A 48 -0.33 7.74 5.76
C SER A 48 -0.06 6.86 6.98
N ILE A 49 0.84 7.35 7.84
CA ILE A 49 1.28 6.68 9.06
C ILE A 49 0.97 7.62 10.23
N GLU A 50 0.26 7.15 11.24
CA GLU A 50 -0.05 7.96 12.41
C GLU A 50 1.23 8.31 13.18
N GLN A 51 1.40 9.59 13.51
CA GLN A 51 2.65 10.07 14.09
C GLN A 51 2.96 9.54 15.50
N SER A 52 1.91 9.37 16.30
CA SER A 52 2.03 8.99 17.72
C SER A 52 2.31 7.49 17.90
N THR A 53 1.80 6.67 16.99
CA THR A 53 1.75 5.21 17.13
C THR A 53 2.53 4.47 16.06
N GLY A 54 2.81 5.11 14.93
CA GLY A 54 3.36 4.47 13.73
C GLY A 54 2.36 3.63 12.96
N ILE A 55 1.06 3.69 13.26
CA ILE A 55 0.06 2.87 12.58
C ILE A 55 -0.12 3.34 11.13
N LEU A 56 0.06 2.44 10.17
CA LEU A 56 -0.31 2.69 8.78
C LEU A 56 -1.83 2.56 8.67
N TYR A 57 -2.52 3.67 8.38
CA TYR A 57 -3.98 3.72 8.41
C TYR A 57 -4.63 4.16 7.10
N ASP A 58 -3.87 4.70 6.15
CA ASP A 58 -4.37 5.13 4.85
C ASP A 58 -3.35 4.86 3.74
N VAL A 59 -3.87 4.44 2.58
CA VAL A 59 -3.11 4.17 1.36
C VAL A 59 -3.88 4.73 0.20
N THR A 60 -3.27 5.62 -0.57
CA THR A 60 -3.90 6.27 -1.71
C THR A 60 -3.03 6.14 -2.95
N LEU A 61 -3.50 5.41 -3.96
CA LEU A 61 -2.87 5.31 -5.26
C LEU A 61 -3.41 6.40 -6.17
N THR A 62 -2.65 7.50 -6.29
CA THR A 62 -3.02 8.67 -7.08
C THR A 62 -2.65 8.49 -8.56
N LEU A 63 -1.43 8.00 -8.83
CA LEU A 63 -0.96 7.72 -10.19
C LEU A 63 -0.49 6.27 -10.29
N PRO A 64 -1.07 5.44 -11.17
CA PRO A 64 -0.78 4.00 -11.21
C PRO A 64 0.58 3.63 -11.80
N GLY A 65 1.29 4.57 -12.43
CA GLY A 65 2.50 4.24 -13.18
C GLY A 65 2.21 3.59 -14.54
N SER A 66 3.30 3.21 -15.22
CA SER A 66 3.25 2.50 -16.50
C SER A 66 3.70 1.04 -16.42
N SER A 67 4.20 0.57 -15.26
CA SER A 67 4.70 -0.80 -15.08
C SER A 67 3.58 -1.73 -14.60
N MET A 68 3.05 -2.54 -15.52
CA MET A 68 2.11 -3.61 -15.23
C MET A 68 2.85 -4.95 -15.25
N LEU A 69 2.76 -5.71 -14.16
CA LEU A 69 3.25 -7.08 -14.12
C LEU A 69 2.33 -7.99 -14.95
N ALA A 70 2.93 -8.94 -15.66
CA ALA A 70 2.18 -9.98 -16.36
C ALA A 70 1.65 -11.04 -15.39
N ASN A 71 2.41 -11.32 -14.32
CA ASN A 71 2.10 -12.32 -13.31
C ASN A 71 2.50 -11.82 -11.93
N LEU A 72 1.86 -12.36 -10.90
CA LEU A 72 2.20 -12.08 -9.51
C LEU A 72 3.56 -12.72 -9.16
N PRO A 73 4.46 -12.00 -8.44
CA PRO A 73 5.66 -12.61 -7.90
C PRO A 73 5.33 -13.77 -6.96
N THR A 74 6.27 -14.70 -6.81
CA THR A 74 6.11 -15.86 -5.92
C THR A 74 5.80 -15.41 -4.49
N GLY A 75 4.94 -16.17 -3.79
CA GLY A 75 4.68 -16.00 -2.35
C GLY A 75 3.43 -15.18 -2.00
N TYR A 76 2.97 -14.27 -2.87
CA TYR A 76 1.81 -13.41 -2.55
C TYR A 76 0.45 -14.13 -2.43
N GLU A 77 0.32 -15.38 -2.88
CA GLU A 77 -0.95 -16.13 -2.84
C GLU A 77 -1.12 -17.00 -1.57
N LEU A 78 -0.04 -17.29 -0.84
CA LEU A 78 -0.02 -18.29 0.24
C LEU A 78 0.86 -17.83 1.41
N VAL A 79 0.56 -16.66 1.97
CA VAL A 79 1.24 -16.15 3.16
C VAL A 79 0.39 -16.30 4.42
N PRO A 80 0.99 -16.63 5.57
CA PRO A 80 0.32 -16.58 6.87
C PRO A 80 -0.27 -15.20 7.13
N GLU A 81 -1.57 -15.17 7.42
CA GLU A 81 -2.34 -13.95 7.63
C GLU A 81 -2.49 -13.61 9.11
N LYS A 82 -2.37 -12.33 9.43
CA LYS A 82 -2.70 -11.73 10.72
C LYS A 82 -3.72 -10.61 10.48
N ILE A 83 -4.58 -10.32 11.45
CA ILE A 83 -5.63 -9.29 11.31
C ILE A 83 -5.25 -8.04 12.09
N GLY A 84 -5.34 -6.87 11.45
CA GLY A 84 -5.09 -5.57 12.07
C GLY A 84 -4.47 -4.57 11.10
N LEU A 85 -3.84 -3.52 11.64
CA LEU A 85 -3.06 -2.56 10.87
C LEU A 85 -1.57 -2.68 11.18
N PRO A 86 -0.67 -2.50 10.19
CA PRO A 86 0.76 -2.54 10.45
C PRO A 86 1.21 -1.34 11.28
N ILE A 87 2.12 -1.59 12.24
CA ILE A 87 2.84 -0.54 12.95
C ILE A 87 4.22 -0.41 12.32
N ILE A 88 4.55 0.80 11.87
CA ILE A 88 5.78 1.14 11.16
C ILE A 88 6.81 1.78 12.11
N GLU A 89 8.08 1.45 11.92
CA GLU A 89 9.19 2.10 12.62
C GLU A 89 9.36 3.56 12.15
N ILE A 90 8.84 4.50 12.94
CA ILE A 90 8.88 5.94 12.61
C ILE A 90 10.20 6.63 12.95
N SER A 91 11.08 6.00 13.73
CA SER A 91 12.37 6.61 14.14
C SER A 91 13.30 6.90 12.96
N ALA A 92 13.13 6.18 11.85
CA ALA A 92 13.88 6.42 10.61
C ALA A 92 13.30 7.57 9.75
N ILE A 93 12.07 8.01 10.05
CA ILE A 93 11.33 9.04 9.29
C ILE A 93 11.56 10.44 9.88
N THR A 94 12.17 10.51 11.06
CA THR A 94 12.58 11.77 11.70
C THR A 94 14.04 12.10 11.37
N TRP A 95 14.32 13.33 10.91
CA TRP A 95 15.69 13.82 10.70
C TRP A 95 16.08 14.75 11.85
N GLU A 96 17.17 14.44 12.56
CA GLU A 96 17.67 15.27 13.68
C GLU A 96 16.62 15.55 14.79
N GLY A 97 15.59 14.71 14.89
CA GLY A 97 14.47 14.93 15.82
C GLY A 97 13.45 15.98 15.34
N GLU A 98 13.64 16.55 14.15
CA GLU A 98 12.69 17.45 13.52
C GLU A 98 11.68 16.72 12.63
N TYR A 99 10.46 17.24 12.67
CA TYR A 99 9.29 16.72 11.99
C TYR A 99 9.35 17.01 10.49
N ILE A 100 9.61 15.98 9.68
CA ILE A 100 9.44 16.06 8.23
C ILE A 100 8.10 15.37 7.94
N GLY A 101 7.00 16.13 7.93
CA GLY A 101 5.66 15.56 7.73
C GLY A 101 5.46 14.78 6.43
N ILE A 102 6.45 14.83 5.53
CA ILE A 102 6.44 14.17 4.22
C ILE A 102 7.82 13.57 3.96
N TRP A 103 7.86 12.29 3.59
CA TRP A 103 9.04 11.58 3.13
C TRP A 103 8.82 11.06 1.70
N ASP A 104 9.59 11.62 0.76
CA ASP A 104 9.57 11.21 -0.64
C ASP A 104 10.66 10.18 -0.94
N GLU A 105 10.25 9.01 -1.43
CA GLU A 105 11.13 7.94 -1.88
C GLU A 105 10.96 7.76 -3.39
N LYS A 106 11.98 8.17 -4.17
CA LYS A 106 12.03 7.89 -5.62
C LYS A 106 12.34 6.41 -5.84
N HIS A 107 11.30 5.60 -5.84
CA HIS A 107 11.37 4.16 -6.04
C HIS A 107 10.16 3.72 -6.88
N GLU A 108 10.39 2.91 -7.90
CA GLU A 108 9.31 2.42 -8.74
C GLU A 108 8.56 1.27 -8.07
N PHE A 109 7.24 1.26 -8.21
CA PHE A 109 6.41 0.12 -7.85
C PHE A 109 5.72 -0.43 -9.10
N SER A 110 5.38 -1.71 -9.06
CA SER A 110 4.68 -2.38 -10.16
C SER A 110 3.26 -2.72 -9.74
N LEU A 111 2.34 -2.65 -10.68
CA LEU A 111 0.94 -3.02 -10.47
C LEU A 111 0.62 -4.37 -11.12
N LEU A 112 -0.24 -5.15 -10.49
CA LEU A 112 -0.89 -6.29 -11.12
C LEU A 112 -2.39 -6.19 -10.88
N LEU A 113 -3.16 -6.32 -11.96
CA LEU A 113 -4.60 -6.51 -11.88
C LEU A 113 -4.91 -7.98 -12.17
N LYS A 114 -5.43 -8.71 -11.19
CA LYS A 114 -5.75 -10.14 -11.33
C LYS A 114 -7.11 -10.42 -10.69
N ASN A 115 -8.05 -10.93 -11.49
CA ASN A 115 -9.41 -11.25 -11.07
C ASN A 115 -10.11 -10.04 -10.42
N ASP A 116 -10.45 -10.18 -9.13
CA ASP A 116 -11.08 -9.22 -8.24
C ASP A 116 -10.07 -8.52 -7.32
N ALA A 117 -8.79 -8.48 -7.72
CA ALA A 117 -7.73 -7.90 -6.91
C ALA A 117 -6.75 -7.02 -7.69
N VAL A 118 -6.21 -6.03 -6.99
CA VAL A 118 -5.05 -5.22 -7.40
C VAL A 118 -3.92 -5.46 -6.43
N TYR A 119 -2.72 -5.69 -6.95
CA TYR A 119 -1.50 -5.79 -6.17
C TYR A 119 -0.58 -4.64 -6.54
N ILE A 120 -0.03 -3.99 -5.54
CA ILE A 120 1.07 -3.06 -5.62
C ILE A 120 2.30 -3.75 -5.06
N VAL A 121 3.32 -3.93 -5.88
CA VAL A 121 4.57 -4.61 -5.54
C VAL A 121 5.69 -3.59 -5.52
N PHE A 122 6.33 -3.40 -4.37
CA PHE A 122 7.45 -2.46 -4.21
C PHE A 122 8.78 -3.07 -4.63
N ASP A 123 8.94 -4.38 -4.45
CA ASP A 123 10.13 -5.11 -4.89
C ASP A 123 9.75 -6.55 -5.25
N SER A 124 9.92 -6.91 -6.53
CA SER A 124 9.61 -8.25 -7.03
C SER A 124 10.66 -9.30 -6.67
N SER A 125 11.81 -8.90 -6.14
CA SER A 125 12.83 -9.80 -5.60
C SER A 125 12.51 -10.26 -4.18
N LEU A 126 11.64 -9.56 -3.47
CA LEU A 126 11.18 -9.93 -2.13
C LEU A 126 9.99 -10.88 -2.21
N ASN A 127 10.12 -12.03 -1.56
CA ASN A 127 9.02 -12.97 -1.38
C ASN A 127 8.36 -12.71 -0.01
N PRO A 128 7.06 -12.37 0.04
CA PRO A 128 6.38 -12.16 1.31
C PRO A 128 6.42 -13.44 2.17
N SER A 129 6.71 -13.28 3.46
CA SER A 129 6.71 -14.35 4.46
C SER A 129 5.49 -14.31 5.38
N SER A 130 4.80 -13.17 5.45
CA SER A 130 3.53 -13.01 6.17
C SER A 130 2.73 -11.84 5.59
N CYS A 131 1.47 -11.71 6.00
CA CYS A 131 0.68 -10.51 5.72
C CYS A 131 -0.17 -10.07 6.89
N ILE A 132 -0.56 -8.79 6.84
CA ILE A 132 -1.47 -8.16 7.79
C ILE A 132 -2.68 -7.67 6.98
N SER A 133 -3.88 -8.11 7.34
CA SER A 133 -5.11 -7.77 6.61
C SER A 133 -6.08 -6.98 7.46
N VAL A 134 -6.78 -6.07 6.79
CA VAL A 134 -7.90 -5.29 7.31
C VAL A 134 -8.94 -5.17 6.20
N ASP A 135 -10.13 -5.70 6.45
CA ASP A 135 -11.23 -5.73 5.47
C ASP A 135 -10.79 -6.20 4.08
N ARG A 136 -10.75 -5.30 3.10
CA ARG A 136 -10.44 -5.57 1.69
C ARG A 136 -8.99 -5.25 1.33
N VAL A 137 -8.12 -5.01 2.32
CA VAL A 137 -6.74 -4.60 2.10
C VAL A 137 -5.78 -5.50 2.86
N THR A 138 -4.68 -5.85 2.22
CA THR A 138 -3.62 -6.69 2.78
C THR A 138 -2.27 -6.04 2.57
N PHE A 139 -1.48 -5.99 3.63
CA PHE A 139 -0.11 -5.50 3.66
C PHE A 139 0.84 -6.69 3.70
N PHE A 140 1.66 -6.82 2.66
CA PHE A 140 2.61 -7.94 2.52
C PHE A 140 3.94 -7.60 3.18
N GLU A 141 4.45 -8.53 3.98
CA GLU A 141 5.69 -8.39 4.74
C GLU A 141 6.73 -9.41 4.26
N ALA A 142 7.96 -8.95 4.03
CA ALA A 142 9.14 -9.78 3.87
C ALA A 142 10.22 -9.28 4.82
N GLU A 143 10.76 -10.14 5.70
CA GLU A 143 11.84 -9.78 6.64
C GLU A 143 11.53 -8.54 7.50
N SER A 144 10.28 -8.37 7.93
CA SER A 144 9.79 -7.17 8.66
C SER A 144 9.76 -5.89 7.84
N VAL A 145 9.77 -5.98 6.51
CA VAL A 145 9.65 -4.84 5.58
C VAL A 145 8.36 -4.98 4.79
N LEU A 146 7.63 -3.87 4.65
CA LEU A 146 6.48 -3.77 3.77
C LEU A 146 6.96 -3.90 2.31
N CYS A 147 6.63 -5.01 1.65
CA CYS A 147 7.07 -5.31 0.29
C CYS A 147 5.96 -5.17 -0.77
N GLY A 148 4.70 -5.08 -0.34
CA GLY A 148 3.58 -4.81 -1.22
C GLY A 148 2.26 -4.60 -0.49
N ILE A 149 1.24 -4.23 -1.26
CA ILE A 149 -0.13 -3.99 -0.79
C ILE A 149 -1.10 -4.62 -1.78
N GLY A 150 -2.11 -5.33 -1.29
CA GLY A 150 -3.18 -5.87 -2.11
C GLY A 150 -4.53 -5.26 -1.74
N PHE A 151 -5.37 -5.03 -2.74
CA PHE A 151 -6.76 -4.62 -2.61
C PHE A 151 -7.62 -5.72 -3.22
N PHE A 152 -8.56 -6.27 -2.44
CA PHE A 152 -9.26 -7.52 -2.75
C PHE A 152 -10.77 -7.36 -2.77
N SER A 153 -11.45 -8.40 -3.28
CA SER A 153 -12.90 -8.45 -3.39
C SER A 153 -13.45 -7.23 -4.12
N LEU A 154 -12.74 -6.78 -5.16
CA LEU A 154 -13.14 -5.67 -6.02
C LEU A 154 -14.34 -6.09 -6.87
N ALA A 155 -15.40 -5.29 -6.80
CA ALA A 155 -16.60 -5.48 -7.59
C ALA A 155 -16.29 -5.34 -9.10
N PRO A 156 -17.06 -5.98 -9.98
CA PRO A 156 -16.84 -5.91 -11.43
C PRO A 156 -16.75 -4.48 -11.98
N GLU A 157 -17.56 -3.56 -11.45
CA GLU A 157 -17.56 -2.13 -11.79
C GLU A 157 -16.27 -1.42 -11.35
N GLU A 158 -15.74 -1.74 -10.17
CA GLU A 158 -14.47 -1.21 -9.66
C GLU A 158 -13.32 -1.69 -10.56
N ILE A 159 -13.28 -2.97 -10.89
CA ILE A 159 -12.29 -3.54 -11.83
C ILE A 159 -12.37 -2.89 -13.20
N ALA A 160 -13.59 -2.69 -13.73
CA ALA A 160 -13.79 -2.04 -15.02
C ALA A 160 -13.27 -0.59 -15.00
N LEU A 161 -13.51 0.14 -13.91
CA LEU A 161 -12.98 1.47 -13.71
C LEU A 161 -11.45 1.45 -13.73
N LEU A 162 -10.83 0.61 -12.90
CA LEU A 162 -9.37 0.51 -12.78
C LEU A 162 -8.69 0.14 -14.10
N LYS A 163 -9.26 -0.78 -14.89
CA LYS A 163 -8.75 -1.12 -16.23
C LYS A 163 -8.63 0.09 -17.14
N LYS A 164 -9.60 1.01 -17.10
CA LYS A 164 -9.58 2.25 -17.88
C LYS A 164 -8.44 3.18 -17.47
N TYR A 165 -8.06 3.17 -16.19
CA TYR A 165 -7.02 4.05 -15.66
C TYR A 165 -5.61 3.45 -15.78
N PHE A 166 -5.46 2.16 -15.55
CA PHE A 166 -4.17 1.49 -15.50
C PHE A 166 -3.68 1.12 -16.92
N ILE A 167 -4.61 0.87 -17.84
CA ILE A 167 -4.30 0.52 -19.23
C ILE A 167 -4.64 1.74 -20.08
N LYS A 168 -3.84 2.79 -19.99
CA LYS A 168 -3.85 3.84 -21.03
C LYS A 168 -3.17 3.26 -22.27
N VAL A 169 -3.99 2.88 -23.25
CA VAL A 169 -3.58 2.50 -24.61
C VAL A 169 -2.99 3.71 -25.33
#